data_AF-A0A158L567-F1
#
_entry.id   AF-A0A158L567-F1
#
_cell.length_a   1.000
_cell.length_b   1.000
_cell.length_c   1.000
_cell.angle_alpha   90.00
_cell.angle_beta   90.00
_cell.angle_gamma   90.00
#
_symmetry.space_group_name_H-M   'P 1'
#
loop_
_entity.id
_entity.type
_entity.pdbx_description
1 polymer ?
#
loop_
_entity_poly.entity_id
_entity_poly.type
_entity_poly.pdbx_seq_one_letter_code
_entity_poly.pdbx_strand_id
1 'polypeptide(L)'
;MRRNRRNAAAFQIEREHLLDLPEHRTTDFAEEEARVTRCGTFTVRCVLYSAPSRLIGHRLKVRLYSDRLDCYLSGALVHSTARATHTTKRRGRGIDYRHFIDSLKRKPQAFRGLAFRDDLFPREAYRRTWERLEAALTPRSACKTMVGLLELAGNHGVEAQLAERLEVLLELGELPDLKALFDEFAPRQAECPVVVVEMPCAALYDTLLDEEVLA
;
A
#
# COMPACT_ATOMS: atom_id res chain seq x y z
N MET A 1 13.83 -7.00 21.84
CA MET A 1 14.10 -6.05 22.96
C MET A 1 14.96 -6.59 24.13
N ARG A 2 15.42 -7.86 24.18
CA ARG A 2 16.28 -8.36 25.29
C ARG A 2 17.70 -7.77 25.34
N ARG A 3 18.26 -7.36 24.19
CA ARG A 3 19.63 -6.83 24.07
C ARG A 3 19.78 -5.42 24.67
N ASN A 4 18.81 -4.53 24.43
CA ASN A 4 18.82 -3.17 24.97
C ASN A 4 18.73 -3.15 26.51
N ARG A 5 18.00 -4.11 27.12
CA ARG A 5 17.96 -4.26 28.58
C ARG A 5 19.31 -4.62 29.19
N ARG A 6 20.13 -5.43 28.52
CA ARG A 6 21.47 -5.80 29.00
C ARG A 6 22.43 -4.62 28.98
N ASN A 7 22.30 -3.73 27.99
CA ASN A 7 23.19 -2.58 27.84
C ASN A 7 22.68 -1.34 28.60
N ALA A 8 21.57 -1.44 29.33
CA ALA A 8 20.94 -0.28 29.97
C ALA A 8 21.84 0.40 31.00
N ALA A 9 22.61 -0.36 31.78
CA ALA A 9 23.53 0.20 32.79
C ALA A 9 24.70 0.96 32.15
N ALA A 10 25.33 0.38 31.12
CA ALA A 10 26.40 1.03 30.37
C ALA A 10 25.91 2.28 29.63
N PHE A 11 24.70 2.21 29.06
CA PHE A 11 24.08 3.34 28.39
C PHE A 11 23.84 4.54 29.34
N GLN A 12 23.43 4.30 30.60
CA GLN A 12 23.22 5.42 31.53
C GLN A 12 24.52 6.15 31.86
N ILE A 13 25.63 5.41 32.01
CA ILE A 13 26.96 5.99 32.23
C ILE A 13 27.40 6.81 31.02
N GLU A 14 27.26 6.26 29.81
CA GLU A 14 27.58 6.99 28.57
C GLU A 14 26.69 8.22 28.37
N ARG A 15 25.42 8.16 28.80
CA ARG A 15 24.44 9.24 28.64
C ARG A 15 24.86 10.53 29.35
N GLU A 16 25.54 10.43 30.49
CA GLU A 16 26.05 11.58 31.25
C GLU A 16 27.17 12.33 30.51
N HIS A 17 27.80 11.69 29.52
CA HIS A 17 28.88 12.25 28.72
C HIS A 17 28.43 12.69 27.31
N LEU A 18 27.14 12.52 26.97
CA LEU A 18 26.62 12.98 25.67
C LEU A 18 26.51 14.50 25.64
N LEU A 19 26.86 15.07 24.49
CA LEU A 19 26.63 16.49 24.21
C LEU A 19 25.15 16.75 23.93
N ASP A 20 24.74 18.01 24.06
CA ASP A 20 23.41 18.45 23.65
C ASP A 20 23.14 18.11 22.19
N LEU A 21 21.85 17.85 21.91
CA LEU A 21 21.40 17.59 20.55
C LEU A 21 21.72 18.80 19.67
N PRO A 22 22.24 18.60 18.44
CA PRO A 22 22.49 19.70 17.53
C PRO A 22 21.19 20.48 17.25
N GLU A 23 21.30 21.80 17.11
CA GLU A 23 20.16 22.72 16.87
C GLU A 23 19.36 22.35 15.60
N HIS A 24 20.02 21.69 14.66
CA HIS A 24 19.42 21.22 13.42
C HIS A 24 19.60 19.73 13.27
N ARG A 25 18.54 19.07 12.82
CA ARG A 25 18.57 17.65 12.46
C ARG A 25 19.57 17.45 11.33
N THR A 26 20.62 16.68 11.57
CA THR A 26 21.56 16.25 10.54
C THR A 26 20.81 15.51 9.44
N THR A 27 21.19 15.73 8.19
CA THR A 27 20.68 14.99 7.03
C THR A 27 21.02 13.51 7.17
N ASP A 28 20.03 12.72 7.60
CA ASP A 28 20.09 11.28 7.87
C ASP A 28 19.70 10.44 6.64
N PHE A 29 19.60 11.05 5.46
CA PHE A 29 19.16 10.41 4.23
C PHE A 29 20.13 10.63 3.07
N ALA A 30 20.15 9.66 2.15
CA ALA A 30 20.75 9.83 0.83
C ALA A 30 19.65 10.20 -0.19
N GLU A 31 19.90 11.17 -1.06
CA GLU A 31 18.98 11.49 -2.16
C GLU A 31 19.36 10.75 -3.44
N GLU A 32 18.38 10.14 -4.09
CA GLU A 32 18.51 9.54 -5.41
C GLU A 32 17.32 9.91 -6.30
N GLU A 33 17.53 9.96 -7.61
CA GLU A 33 16.43 10.14 -8.56
C GLU A 33 16.01 8.80 -9.16
N ALA A 34 14.70 8.55 -9.20
CA ALA A 34 14.15 7.35 -9.83
C ALA A 34 12.96 7.68 -10.72
N ARG A 35 12.93 7.13 -11.94
CA ARG A 35 11.79 7.24 -12.85
C ARG A 35 10.81 6.10 -12.59
N VAL A 36 9.53 6.42 -12.43
CA VAL A 36 8.47 5.41 -12.34
C VAL A 36 8.19 4.87 -13.74
N THR A 37 8.34 3.57 -13.89
CA THR A 37 8.08 2.84 -15.14
C THR A 37 6.59 2.80 -15.46
N ARG A 38 6.25 2.43 -16.70
CA ARG A 38 4.85 2.23 -17.12
C ARG A 38 4.12 1.17 -16.28
N CYS A 39 4.86 0.24 -15.68
CA CYS A 39 4.32 -0.80 -14.82
C CYS A 39 4.05 -0.33 -13.39
N GLY A 40 4.29 0.94 -13.04
CA GLY A 40 4.08 1.42 -11.67
C GLY A 40 5.17 0.96 -10.69
N THR A 41 6.38 0.72 -11.19
CA THR A 41 7.54 0.38 -10.35
C THR A 41 8.72 1.30 -10.61
N PHE A 42 9.59 1.45 -9.62
CA PHE A 42 10.84 2.21 -9.73
C PHE A 42 11.95 1.48 -8.97
N THR A 43 13.21 1.74 -9.35
CA THR A 43 14.37 1.05 -8.76
C THR A 43 15.28 2.06 -8.08
N VAL A 44 15.69 1.79 -6.85
CA VAL A 44 16.63 2.59 -6.06
C VAL A 44 17.67 1.66 -5.46
N ARG A 45 18.97 1.93 -5.63
CA ARG A 45 20.07 1.04 -5.19
C ARG A 45 19.84 -0.46 -5.46
N CYS A 46 19.45 -0.80 -6.68
CA CYS A 46 19.15 -2.17 -7.13
C CYS A 46 17.95 -2.86 -6.44
N VAL A 47 17.16 -2.14 -5.65
CA VAL A 47 15.92 -2.62 -5.02
C VAL A 47 14.72 -2.12 -5.82
N LEU A 48 13.79 -3.02 -6.12
CA LEU A 48 12.56 -2.69 -6.86
C LEU A 48 11.45 -2.29 -5.88
N TYR A 49 10.82 -1.15 -6.11
CA TYR A 49 9.70 -0.66 -5.33
C TYR A 49 8.48 -0.43 -6.21
N SER A 50 7.29 -0.55 -5.62
CA SER A 50 6.02 -0.16 -6.26
C SER A 50 5.71 1.31 -6.02
N ALA A 51 5.08 1.97 -6.98
CA ALA A 51 4.56 3.32 -6.84
C ALA A 51 3.04 3.34 -7.17
N PRO A 52 2.26 4.21 -6.50
CA PRO A 52 0.88 4.48 -6.87
C PRO A 52 0.72 4.81 -8.36
N SER A 53 -0.39 4.37 -8.97
CA SER A 53 -0.67 4.54 -10.40
C SER A 53 -0.58 6.01 -10.88
N ARG A 54 -0.91 6.97 -10.00
CA ARG A 54 -0.80 8.42 -10.27
C ARG A 54 0.63 8.92 -10.53
N LEU A 55 1.65 8.16 -10.12
CA LEU A 55 3.06 8.54 -10.26
C LEU A 55 3.72 7.93 -11.51
N ILE A 56 2.98 7.14 -12.31
CA ILE A 56 3.52 6.50 -13.51
C ILE A 56 4.05 7.55 -14.50
N GLY A 57 5.28 7.37 -14.96
CA GLY A 57 5.94 8.27 -15.92
C GLY A 57 6.65 9.47 -15.30
N HIS A 58 6.43 9.75 -14.01
CA HIS A 58 7.10 10.84 -13.30
C HIS A 58 8.50 10.44 -12.82
N ARG A 59 9.36 11.46 -12.63
CA ARG A 59 10.66 11.32 -11.94
C ARG A 59 10.47 11.73 -10.49
N LEU A 60 10.82 10.84 -9.57
CA LEU A 60 10.72 11.05 -8.13
C LEU A 60 12.10 11.36 -7.56
N LYS A 61 12.16 12.32 -6.63
CA LYS A 61 13.30 12.49 -5.73
C LYS A 61 13.08 11.58 -4.52
N VAL A 62 13.92 10.57 -4.35
CA VAL A 62 13.79 9.57 -3.29
C VAL A 62 14.82 9.88 -2.20
N ARG A 63 14.33 10.15 -0.99
CA ARG A 63 15.14 10.24 0.22
C ARG A 63 15.19 8.86 0.86
N LEU A 64 16.36 8.25 0.87
CA LEU A 64 16.60 6.92 1.42
C LEU A 64 17.12 7.02 2.85
N TYR A 65 16.31 6.61 3.81
CA TYR A 65 16.67 6.50 5.22
C TYR A 65 17.19 5.08 5.53
N SER A 66 17.55 4.84 6.79
CA SER A 66 17.95 3.52 7.27
C SER A 66 16.79 2.51 7.26
N ASP A 67 15.57 2.97 7.57
CA ASP A 67 14.37 2.14 7.79
C ASP A 67 13.28 2.33 6.72
N ARG A 68 13.25 3.47 6.05
CA ARG A 68 12.23 3.84 5.05
C ARG A 68 12.80 4.57 3.84
N LEU A 69 11.95 4.79 2.85
CA LEU A 69 12.19 5.67 1.72
C LEU A 69 11.01 6.62 1.56
N ASP A 70 11.32 7.89 1.30
CA ASP A 70 10.34 8.94 1.08
C ASP A 70 10.49 9.47 -0.35
N CYS A 71 9.42 9.40 -1.13
CA CYS A 71 9.39 9.85 -2.52
C CYS A 71 8.74 11.23 -2.61
N TYR A 72 9.44 12.16 -3.23
CA TYR A 72 9.00 13.53 -3.47
C TYR A 72 8.79 13.78 -4.96
N LEU A 73 7.72 14.52 -5.28
CA LEU A 73 7.46 15.07 -6.60
C LEU A 73 7.25 16.59 -6.45
N SER A 74 8.06 17.39 -7.15
CA SER A 74 8.00 18.86 -7.08
C SER A 74 8.03 19.43 -5.65
N GLY A 75 8.77 18.78 -4.74
CA GLY A 75 8.89 19.20 -3.34
C GLY A 75 7.80 18.67 -2.39
N ALA A 76 6.73 18.06 -2.91
CA ALA A 76 5.70 17.42 -2.09
C ALA A 76 6.00 15.93 -1.85
N LEU A 77 5.82 15.45 -0.62
CA LEU A 77 5.89 14.03 -0.29
C LEU A 77 4.68 13.30 -0.91
N VAL A 78 4.94 12.40 -1.85
CA VAL A 78 3.87 11.70 -2.61
C VAL A 78 3.69 10.23 -2.22
N HIS A 79 4.73 9.62 -1.65
CA HIS A 79 4.72 8.22 -1.25
C HIS A 79 5.84 7.95 -0.24
N SER A 80 5.59 7.06 0.72
CA SER A 80 6.60 6.57 1.67
C SER A 80 6.42 5.06 1.84
N THR A 81 7.52 4.33 1.92
CA THR A 81 7.52 2.86 2.05
C THR A 81 8.69 2.40 2.92
N ALA A 82 8.51 1.29 3.64
CA ALA A 82 9.60 0.67 4.40
C ALA A 82 10.74 0.22 3.46
N ARG A 83 11.98 0.44 3.88
CA ARG A 83 13.14 0.08 3.06
C ARG A 83 13.25 -1.44 2.98
N ALA A 84 13.17 -1.96 1.76
CA ALA A 84 13.33 -3.40 1.54
C ALA A 84 14.81 -3.76 1.65
N THR A 85 15.09 -4.81 2.42
CA THR A 85 16.44 -5.33 2.61
C THR A 85 16.82 -6.26 1.47
N HIS A 86 18.09 -6.19 1.03
CA HIS A 86 18.65 -7.19 0.13
C HIS A 86 18.80 -8.51 0.88
N THR A 87 18.39 -9.62 0.25
CA THR A 87 18.79 -10.95 0.70
C THR A 87 19.96 -11.42 -0.17
N THR A 88 20.86 -12.24 0.37
CA THR A 88 22.07 -12.70 -0.34
C THR A 88 21.78 -13.38 -1.69
N LYS A 89 20.55 -13.87 -1.89
CA LYS A 89 20.14 -14.62 -3.08
C LYS A 89 19.22 -13.84 -4.04
N ARG A 90 18.61 -12.73 -3.61
CA ARG A 90 17.62 -12.00 -4.44
C ARG A 90 17.70 -10.51 -4.19
N ARG A 91 17.64 -9.73 -5.28
CA ARG A 91 17.44 -8.27 -5.20
C ARG A 91 16.24 -7.99 -4.29
N GLY A 92 16.40 -7.09 -3.33
CA GLY A 92 15.30 -6.66 -2.47
C GLY A 92 14.11 -6.18 -3.31
N ARG A 93 12.89 -6.47 -2.88
CA ARG A 93 11.66 -5.98 -3.48
C ARG A 93 10.74 -5.48 -2.38
N GLY A 94 10.32 -4.22 -2.48
CA GLY A 94 9.34 -3.59 -1.59
C GLY A 94 8.09 -3.25 -2.40
N ILE A 95 7.27 -4.26 -2.65
CA ILE A 95 6.14 -4.17 -3.55
C ILE A 95 4.86 -4.21 -2.72
N ASP A 96 4.04 -3.17 -2.83
CA ASP A 96 2.67 -3.16 -2.33
C ASP A 96 1.73 -3.51 -3.48
N TYR A 97 1.01 -4.62 -3.33
CA TYR A 97 0.06 -5.11 -4.33
C TYR A 97 -1.10 -4.13 -4.57
N ARG A 98 -1.45 -3.30 -3.58
CA ARG A 98 -2.55 -2.33 -3.67
C ARG A 98 -2.36 -1.34 -4.83
N HIS A 99 -1.11 -1.00 -5.15
CA HIS A 99 -0.80 -0.11 -6.27
C HIS A 99 -1.18 -0.67 -7.65
N PHE A 100 -1.33 -1.99 -7.76
CA PHE A 100 -1.56 -2.68 -9.04
C PHE A 100 -3.02 -3.08 -9.26
N ILE A 101 -3.86 -3.10 -8.21
CA ILE A 101 -5.25 -3.59 -8.25
C ILE A 101 -6.03 -2.95 -9.40
N ASP A 102 -6.04 -1.61 -9.49
CA ASP A 102 -6.79 -0.89 -10.53
C ASP A 102 -6.33 -1.23 -11.96
N SER A 103 -5.02 -1.39 -12.15
CA SER A 103 -4.46 -1.74 -13.46
C SER A 103 -4.75 -3.19 -13.84
N LEU A 104 -4.65 -4.11 -12.89
CA LEU A 104 -4.93 -5.53 -13.06
C LEU A 104 -6.42 -5.77 -13.28
N LYS A 105 -7.31 -5.03 -12.61
CA LYS A 105 -8.76 -5.09 -12.81
C LYS A 105 -9.15 -4.82 -14.26
N ARG A 106 -8.52 -3.80 -14.89
CA ARG A 106 -8.73 -3.47 -16.31
C ARG A 106 -8.20 -4.55 -17.25
N LYS A 107 -7.07 -5.19 -16.91
CA LYS A 107 -6.46 -6.25 -17.73
C LYS A 107 -5.95 -7.43 -16.87
N PRO A 108 -6.84 -8.33 -16.42
CA PRO A 108 -6.48 -9.36 -15.43
C PRO A 108 -5.40 -10.33 -15.94
N GLN A 109 -5.39 -10.63 -17.23
CA GLN A 109 -4.41 -11.52 -17.84
C GLN A 109 -2.96 -11.03 -17.71
N ALA A 110 -2.73 -9.74 -17.48
CA ALA A 110 -1.39 -9.19 -17.25
C ALA A 110 -0.74 -9.77 -15.99
N PHE A 111 -1.54 -10.21 -15.01
CA PHE A 111 -1.08 -10.78 -13.74
C PHE A 111 -0.06 -11.92 -13.94
N ARG A 112 -0.33 -12.83 -14.88
CA ARG A 112 0.53 -13.99 -15.16
C ARG A 112 1.91 -13.60 -15.68
N GLY A 113 2.01 -12.49 -16.41
CA GLY A 113 3.24 -12.03 -17.05
C GLY A 113 4.13 -11.14 -16.17
N LEU A 114 3.73 -10.84 -14.93
CA LEU A 114 4.50 -9.97 -14.06
C LEU A 114 5.72 -10.70 -13.47
N ALA A 115 6.92 -10.16 -13.71
CA ALA A 115 8.17 -10.70 -13.15
C ALA A 115 8.27 -10.64 -11.61
N PHE A 116 7.34 -9.92 -10.98
CA PHE A 116 7.19 -9.79 -9.54
C PHE A 116 5.82 -10.25 -9.03
N ARG A 117 5.11 -11.08 -9.82
CA ARG A 117 3.80 -11.64 -9.45
C ARG A 117 3.81 -12.24 -8.05
N ASP A 118 4.83 -13.03 -7.73
CA ASP A 118 4.92 -13.73 -6.46
C ASP A 118 5.12 -12.81 -5.24
N ASP A 119 5.52 -11.55 -5.50
CA ASP A 119 5.66 -10.51 -4.47
C ASP A 119 4.34 -9.72 -4.29
N LEU A 120 3.32 -9.96 -5.11
CA LEU A 120 1.98 -9.36 -4.97
C LEU A 120 1.10 -10.11 -3.97
N PHE A 121 1.47 -11.34 -3.61
CA PHE A 121 0.67 -12.13 -2.68
C PHE A 121 0.93 -11.63 -1.25
N PRO A 122 -0.09 -11.11 -0.54
CA PRO A 122 0.11 -10.61 0.82
C PRO A 122 0.43 -11.74 1.81
N ARG A 123 -0.14 -12.94 1.58
CA ARG A 123 0.00 -14.12 2.44
C ARG A 123 0.15 -15.38 1.61
N GLU A 124 0.70 -16.42 2.21
CA GLU A 124 0.97 -17.70 1.52
C GLU A 124 -0.31 -18.39 1.02
N ALA A 125 -1.43 -18.24 1.72
CA ALA A 125 -2.74 -18.72 1.28
C ALA A 125 -3.11 -18.26 -0.14
N TYR A 126 -2.78 -17.02 -0.50
CA TYR A 126 -3.04 -16.46 -1.83
C TYR A 126 -2.15 -17.10 -2.90
N ARG A 127 -0.88 -17.40 -2.56
CA ARG A 127 0.05 -18.12 -3.45
C ARG A 127 -0.47 -19.52 -3.75
N ARG A 128 -0.82 -20.29 -2.70
CA ARG A 128 -1.37 -21.65 -2.84
C ARG A 128 -2.69 -21.66 -3.60
N THR A 129 -3.54 -20.67 -3.36
CA THR A 129 -4.79 -20.47 -4.11
C THR A 129 -4.51 -20.22 -5.58
N TRP A 130 -3.52 -19.38 -5.93
CA TRP A 130 -3.12 -19.15 -7.31
C TRP A 130 -2.69 -20.45 -8.01
N GLU A 131 -1.83 -21.25 -7.37
CA GLU A 131 -1.35 -22.52 -7.95
C GLU A 131 -2.50 -23.47 -8.27
N ARG A 132 -3.49 -23.56 -7.37
CA ARG A 132 -4.69 -24.37 -7.58
C ARG A 132 -5.56 -23.83 -8.71
N LEU A 133 -5.75 -22.52 -8.77
CA LEU A 133 -6.51 -21.87 -9.84
C LEU A 133 -5.84 -22.06 -11.21
N GLU A 134 -4.50 -21.96 -11.28
CA GLU A 134 -3.74 -22.17 -12.51
C GLU A 134 -3.82 -23.62 -13.01
N ALA A 135 -3.92 -24.60 -12.10
CA ALA A 135 -4.09 -26.01 -12.44
C ALA A 135 -5.52 -26.38 -12.86
N ALA A 136 -6.54 -25.79 -12.22
CA ALA A 136 -7.94 -26.20 -12.39
C ALA A 136 -8.72 -25.41 -13.45
N LEU A 137 -8.31 -24.17 -13.76
CA LEU A 137 -9.08 -23.26 -14.61
C LEU A 137 -8.30 -22.83 -15.86
N THR A 138 -9.02 -22.28 -16.84
CA THR A 138 -8.37 -21.61 -17.98
C THR A 138 -7.55 -20.40 -17.50
N PRO A 139 -6.44 -20.05 -18.17
CA PRO A 139 -5.59 -18.92 -17.76
C PRO A 139 -6.35 -17.60 -17.59
N ARG A 140 -7.36 -17.36 -18.44
CA ARG A 140 -8.24 -16.18 -18.35
C ARG A 140 -9.06 -16.18 -17.06
N SER A 141 -9.66 -17.30 -16.72
CA SER A 141 -10.51 -17.43 -15.52
C SER A 141 -9.68 -17.40 -14.24
N ALA A 142 -8.54 -18.09 -14.21
CA ALA A 142 -7.61 -18.08 -13.07
C ALA A 142 -7.11 -16.65 -12.77
N CYS A 143 -6.67 -15.91 -13.80
CA CYS A 143 -6.23 -14.51 -13.62
C CYS A 143 -7.36 -13.61 -13.12
N LYS A 144 -8.58 -13.74 -13.67
CA LYS A 144 -9.74 -12.95 -13.23
C LYS A 144 -10.09 -13.24 -11.77
N THR A 145 -10.08 -14.52 -11.39
CA THR A 145 -10.35 -14.98 -10.02
C THR A 145 -9.32 -14.42 -9.05
N MET A 146 -8.04 -14.60 -9.36
CA MET A 146 -6.96 -14.12 -8.51
C MET A 146 -6.95 -12.59 -8.32
N VAL A 147 -7.16 -11.84 -9.41
CA VAL A 147 -7.23 -10.37 -9.34
C VAL A 147 -8.45 -9.92 -8.52
N GLY A 148 -9.59 -10.62 -8.65
CA GLY A 148 -10.77 -10.34 -7.82
C GLY A 148 -10.52 -10.59 -6.32
N LEU A 149 -9.78 -11.63 -5.96
CA LEU A 149 -9.38 -11.89 -4.57
C LEU A 149 -8.46 -10.79 -4.03
N LEU A 150 -7.49 -10.34 -4.83
CA LEU A 150 -6.60 -9.23 -4.44
C LEU A 150 -7.35 -7.89 -4.33
N GLU A 151 -8.35 -7.67 -5.18
CA GLU A 151 -9.24 -6.51 -5.09
C GLU A 151 -10.04 -6.52 -3.79
N LEU A 152 -10.66 -7.66 -3.45
CA LEU A 152 -11.41 -7.84 -2.21
C LEU A 152 -10.52 -7.58 -0.98
N ALA A 153 -9.31 -8.15 -0.97
CA ALA A 153 -8.34 -7.95 0.10
C ALA A 153 -7.90 -6.48 0.25
N GLY A 154 -7.60 -5.81 -0.88
CA GLY A 154 -7.05 -4.46 -0.90
C GLY A 154 -8.09 -3.38 -0.59
N ASN A 155 -9.29 -3.47 -1.15
CA ASN A 155 -10.31 -2.43 -1.03
C ASN A 155 -11.07 -2.49 0.30
N HIS A 156 -11.25 -3.69 0.86
CA HIS A 156 -12.07 -3.89 2.05
C HIS A 156 -11.25 -4.21 3.31
N GLY A 157 -9.92 -4.30 3.20
CA GLY A 157 -9.03 -4.53 4.35
C GLY A 157 -9.16 -5.92 4.97
N VAL A 158 -9.77 -6.87 4.26
CA VAL A 158 -10.14 -8.20 4.77
C VAL A 158 -9.06 -9.25 4.51
N GLU A 159 -7.83 -8.80 4.30
CA GLU A 159 -6.70 -9.62 3.84
C GLU A 159 -6.46 -10.88 4.69
N ALA A 160 -6.54 -10.73 6.02
CA ALA A 160 -6.31 -11.82 6.97
C ALA A 160 -7.46 -12.82 7.01
N GLN A 161 -8.71 -12.34 7.14
CA GLN A 161 -9.91 -13.19 7.20
C GLN A 161 -10.12 -13.92 5.87
N LEU A 162 -9.89 -13.24 4.74
CA LEU A 162 -9.93 -13.88 3.43
C LEU A 162 -8.85 -14.95 3.29
N ALA A 163 -7.65 -14.74 3.83
CA ALA A 163 -6.61 -15.78 3.83
C ALA A 163 -7.03 -17.03 4.62
N GLU A 164 -7.63 -16.86 5.80
CA GLU A 164 -8.15 -17.97 6.60
C GLU A 164 -9.23 -18.73 5.84
N ARG A 165 -10.17 -18.01 5.20
CA ARG A 165 -11.22 -18.62 4.38
C ARG A 165 -10.64 -19.39 3.18
N LEU A 166 -9.62 -18.84 2.54
CA LEU A 166 -8.92 -19.49 1.43
C LEU A 166 -8.20 -20.77 1.87
N GLU A 167 -7.56 -20.78 3.05
CA GLU A 167 -6.94 -22.00 3.59
C GLU A 167 -7.97 -23.12 3.82
N VAL A 168 -9.13 -22.80 4.39
CA VAL A 168 -10.22 -23.78 4.55
C VAL A 168 -10.69 -24.33 3.19
N LEU A 169 -10.84 -23.47 2.18
CA LEU A 169 -11.21 -23.93 0.82
C LEU A 169 -10.12 -24.82 0.21
N LEU A 170 -8.85 -24.49 0.43
CA LEU A 170 -7.72 -25.29 -0.04
C LEU A 170 -7.71 -26.68 0.60
N GLU A 171 -8.01 -26.77 1.90
CA GLU A 171 -8.13 -28.05 2.64
C GLU A 171 -9.30 -28.89 2.15
N LEU A 172 -10.47 -28.28 1.92
CA LEU A 172 -11.67 -28.95 1.41
C LEU A 172 -11.54 -29.39 -0.06
N GLY A 173 -10.57 -28.85 -0.77
CA GLY A 173 -10.35 -29.18 -2.15
C GLY A 173 -11.14 -28.34 -3.14
N GLU A 174 -11.79 -27.27 -2.67
CA GLU A 174 -12.72 -26.46 -3.45
C GLU A 174 -12.03 -25.26 -4.10
N LEU A 175 -12.65 -24.70 -5.13
CA LEU A 175 -12.21 -23.46 -5.76
C LEU A 175 -12.97 -22.28 -5.14
N PRO A 176 -12.31 -21.13 -4.94
CA PRO A 176 -12.96 -19.95 -4.41
C PRO A 176 -14.01 -19.41 -5.38
N ASP A 177 -15.26 -19.29 -4.93
CA ASP A 177 -16.29 -18.54 -5.62
C ASP A 177 -16.16 -17.06 -5.27
N LEU A 178 -15.73 -16.25 -6.25
CA LEU A 178 -15.61 -14.82 -6.08
C LEU A 178 -16.92 -14.17 -5.64
N LYS A 179 -18.05 -14.55 -6.22
CA LYS A 179 -19.31 -13.84 -5.96
C LYS A 179 -19.73 -14.04 -4.51
N ALA A 180 -19.66 -15.29 -4.03
CA ALA A 180 -19.92 -15.62 -2.63
C ALA A 180 -18.97 -14.87 -1.68
N LEU A 181 -17.67 -14.81 -1.99
CA LEU A 181 -16.68 -14.09 -1.18
C LEU A 181 -16.91 -12.57 -1.17
N PHE A 182 -17.31 -11.99 -2.31
CA PHE A 182 -17.70 -10.58 -2.37
C PHE A 182 -18.97 -10.33 -1.55
N ASP A 183 -19.99 -11.19 -1.64
CA ASP A 183 -21.23 -11.03 -0.86
C ASP A 183 -21.00 -11.21 0.66
N GLU A 184 -20.04 -12.06 1.05
CA GLU A 184 -19.65 -12.30 2.45
C GLU A 184 -18.81 -11.16 3.05
N PHE A 185 -17.81 -10.68 2.31
CA PHE A 185 -16.79 -9.77 2.84
C PHE A 185 -16.91 -8.32 2.36
N ALA A 186 -17.67 -8.03 1.30
CA ALA A 186 -17.97 -6.64 0.98
C ALA A 186 -18.84 -6.08 2.11
N PRO A 187 -18.55 -4.86 2.61
CA PRO A 187 -19.38 -4.25 3.63
C PRO A 187 -20.82 -4.21 3.12
N ARG A 188 -21.75 -4.79 3.89
CA ARG A 188 -23.18 -4.48 3.74
C ARG A 188 -23.26 -2.97 3.66
N GLN A 189 -23.78 -2.44 2.55
CA GLN A 189 -23.88 -1.01 2.31
C GLN A 189 -24.29 -0.35 3.62
N ALA A 190 -23.39 0.47 4.17
CA ALA A 190 -23.81 1.35 5.26
C ALA A 190 -24.99 2.11 4.68
N GLU A 191 -26.19 1.88 5.23
CA GLU A 191 -27.35 2.71 4.95
C GLU A 191 -26.91 4.12 5.35
N CYS A 192 -26.35 4.87 4.39
CA CYS A 192 -25.94 6.23 4.62
C CYS A 192 -27.22 6.94 5.07
N PRO A 193 -27.25 7.52 6.29
CA PRO A 193 -28.43 8.25 6.71
C PRO A 193 -28.68 9.32 5.66
N VAL A 194 -29.93 9.44 5.21
CA VAL A 194 -30.33 10.48 4.27
C VAL A 194 -30.14 11.81 5.00
N VAL A 195 -29.01 12.47 4.75
CA VAL A 195 -28.74 13.81 5.28
C VAL A 195 -29.58 14.78 4.48
N VAL A 196 -30.75 15.13 5.01
CA VAL A 196 -31.55 16.24 4.49
C VAL A 196 -30.84 17.54 4.93
N VAL A 197 -30.12 18.16 4.00
CA VAL A 197 -29.55 19.49 4.21
C VAL A 197 -30.65 20.50 3.92
N GLU A 198 -31.31 21.00 4.96
CA GLU A 198 -32.16 22.17 4.84
C GLU A 198 -31.28 23.40 4.64
N MET A 199 -31.24 23.91 3.41
CA MET A 199 -30.54 25.15 3.12
C MET A 199 -31.34 26.32 3.72
N PRO A 200 -30.75 27.11 4.64
CA PRO A 200 -31.42 28.30 5.14
C PRO A 200 -31.69 29.29 4.01
N CYS A 201 -32.72 30.11 4.16
CA CYS A 201 -33.05 31.16 3.20
C CYS A 201 -31.85 32.10 3.01
N ALA A 202 -31.49 32.40 1.75
CA ALA A 202 -30.32 33.22 1.43
C ALA A 202 -30.34 34.61 2.10
N ALA A 203 -31.54 35.17 2.38
CA ALA A 203 -31.73 36.44 3.06
C ALA A 203 -31.17 36.48 4.50
N LEU A 204 -30.94 35.31 5.14
CA LEU A 204 -30.26 35.27 6.45
C LEU A 204 -28.81 35.75 6.35
N TYR A 205 -28.14 35.52 5.22
CA TYR A 205 -26.75 35.97 5.05
C TYR A 205 -26.65 37.49 4.91
N ASP A 206 -27.70 38.17 4.44
CA ASP A 206 -27.74 39.63 4.35
C ASP A 206 -27.71 40.28 5.74
N THR A 207 -28.17 39.59 6.79
CA THR A 207 -28.10 40.08 8.17
C THR A 207 -26.70 39.98 8.81
N LEU A 208 -25.78 39.26 8.16
CA LEU A 208 -24.38 39.13 8.58
C LEU A 208 -23.47 40.17 7.90
N LEU A 209 -24.01 41.01 7.01
CA LEU A 209 -23.33 42.17 6.48
C LEU A 209 -23.55 43.32 7.47
N ASP A 210 -22.57 43.55 8.35
CA ASP A 210 -22.51 44.78 9.14
C ASP A 210 -22.50 46.01 8.20
N GLU A 211 -23.12 47.11 8.62
CA GLU A 211 -23.33 48.39 7.90
C GLU A 211 -22.04 49.15 7.51
N GLU A 212 -21.01 48.48 6.99
CA GLU A 212 -19.81 49.12 6.44
C GLU A 212 -19.69 48.94 4.93
N VAL A 213 -20.78 49.15 4.18
CA VAL A 213 -20.66 49.63 2.79
C VAL A 213 -21.88 50.51 2.47
N LEU A 214 -21.81 51.80 2.80
CA LEU A 214 -22.33 52.94 1.99
C LEU A 214 -22.25 54.26 2.78
N ALA A 215 -21.07 54.90 2.73
CA ALA A 215 -20.88 56.34 2.46
C ALA A 215 -19.40 56.71 2.65
#